data_AF-A0A6C0D1D5-F1
#
_entry.id   AF-A0A6C0D1D5-F1
#
_cell.length_a   1.000
_cell.length_b   1.000
_cell.length_c   1.000
_cell.angle_alpha   90.00
_cell.angle_beta   90.00
_cell.angle_gamma   90.00
#
_symmetry.space_group_name_H-M   'P 1'
#
loop_
_entity.id
_entity.type
_entity.pdbx_description
1 polymer ?
#
loop_
_entity_poly.entity_id
_entity_poly.type
_entity_poly.pdbx_seq_one_letter_code
_entity_poly.pdbx_strand_id
1 'polypeptide(L)'
;MKQNIGPTSLVSYISFTLLFFIVKNQFPFPGTSWIWAFLIITGLIQFVNNLYITNLPEVCGAYNVNSALIATIVPWITIFGITCFCLIFIPGWLRVFSNTFGSAIANMAGMNETIAGLFPPKTPSDTAKLNPALQESTAVLYTNIGSFINEIDINDYREDQEGKAIGWNSLESVMTFLGIADVPNKLELMKQLHKMLKLKEDAGYFIWFILIGSISVLISTNSVLLSSCNTVEFSL
;
A
#
# COMPACT_ATOMS: atom_id res chain seq x y z
N MET A 1 0.10 4.75 -38.92
CA MET A 1 1.08 4.37 -37.89
C MET A 1 0.26 3.72 -36.78
N LYS A 2 0.31 2.38 -36.62
CA LYS A 2 -0.48 1.68 -35.60
C LYS A 2 0.02 2.12 -34.24
N GLN A 3 -0.71 3.01 -33.59
CA GLN A 3 -0.39 3.45 -32.24
C GLN A 3 -0.56 2.23 -31.32
N ASN A 4 0.46 1.92 -30.52
CA ASN A 4 0.38 0.86 -29.54
C ASN A 4 -0.54 1.31 -28.39
N ILE A 5 -1.84 1.10 -28.57
CA ILE A 5 -2.91 1.63 -27.73
C ILE A 5 -2.91 0.98 -26.34
N GLY A 6 -2.73 -0.34 -26.25
CA GLY A 6 -2.62 -1.06 -24.96
C GLY A 6 -1.49 -0.52 -24.06
N PRO A 7 -0.26 -0.37 -24.59
CA PRO A 7 0.83 0.28 -23.87
C PRO A 7 0.54 1.71 -23.42
N THR A 8 -0.28 2.47 -24.16
CA THR A 8 -0.59 3.87 -23.81
C THR A 8 -1.46 3.97 -22.56
N SER A 9 -2.55 3.19 -22.47
CA SER A 9 -3.40 3.17 -21.28
C SER A 9 -2.63 2.72 -20.03
N LEU A 10 -1.81 1.67 -20.16
CA LEU A 10 -0.98 1.18 -19.05
C LEU A 10 0.06 2.20 -18.58
N VAL A 11 0.75 2.86 -19.52
CA VAL A 11 1.72 3.93 -19.19
C VAL A 11 1.02 5.10 -18.50
N SER A 12 -0.18 5.50 -18.95
CA SER A 12 -0.94 6.57 -18.30
C SER A 12 -1.30 6.22 -16.86
N TYR A 13 -1.74 4.97 -16.61
CA TYR A 13 -2.09 4.48 -15.29
C TYR A 13 -0.89 4.42 -14.35
N ILE A 14 0.23 3.83 -14.80
CA ILE A 14 1.46 3.72 -13.98
C ILE A 14 2.01 5.11 -13.66
N SER A 15 2.02 6.02 -14.64
CA SER A 15 2.51 7.39 -14.45
C SER A 15 1.67 8.15 -13.42
N PHE A 16 0.34 8.04 -13.52
CA PHE A 16 -0.57 8.63 -12.53
C PHE A 16 -0.37 8.00 -11.15
N THR A 17 -0.22 6.68 -11.07
CA THR A 17 -0.01 5.96 -9.79
C THR A 17 1.25 6.44 -9.09
N LEU A 18 2.36 6.57 -9.83
CA LEU A 18 3.61 7.09 -9.30
C LEU A 18 3.47 8.53 -8.79
N LEU A 19 2.88 9.42 -9.60
CA LEU A 19 2.67 10.81 -9.22
C LEU A 19 1.75 10.93 -7.99
N PHE A 20 0.69 10.15 -7.91
CA PHE A 20 -0.24 10.14 -6.79
C PHE A 20 0.46 9.78 -5.48
N PHE A 21 1.27 8.70 -5.46
CA PHE A 21 1.97 8.28 -4.24
C PHE A 21 3.06 9.27 -3.82
N ILE A 22 3.72 9.95 -4.77
CA ILE A 22 4.65 11.05 -4.46
C ILE A 22 3.91 12.19 -3.76
N VAL A 23 2.76 12.62 -4.29
CA VAL A 23 1.96 13.71 -3.71
C VAL A 23 1.39 13.31 -2.35
N LYS A 24 0.85 12.10 -2.22
CA LYS A 24 0.32 11.56 -0.96
C LYS A 24 1.37 11.53 0.15
N ASN A 25 2.61 11.20 -0.17
CA ASN A 25 3.69 11.18 0.82
C ASN A 25 4.05 12.58 1.35
N GLN A 26 3.81 13.63 0.55
CA GLN A 26 3.99 15.03 0.98
C GLN A 26 2.76 15.57 1.74
N PHE A 27 1.57 15.12 1.35
CA PHE A 27 0.29 15.55 1.92
C PHE A 27 -0.48 14.32 2.47
N PRO A 28 -0.18 13.90 3.71
CA PRO A 28 -0.80 12.70 4.27
C PRO A 28 -2.30 12.90 4.47
N PHE A 29 -3.09 12.08 3.78
CA PHE A 29 -4.54 12.02 3.97
C PHE A 29 -4.86 11.10 5.16
N PRO A 30 -5.71 11.52 6.12
CA PRO A 30 -6.09 10.66 7.23
C PRO A 30 -7.03 9.52 6.77
N GLY A 31 -6.81 8.34 7.35
CA GLY A 31 -7.65 7.16 7.14
C GLY A 31 -7.54 6.56 5.73
N THR A 32 -8.63 5.96 5.25
CA THR A 32 -8.68 5.21 3.98
C THR A 32 -9.39 5.97 2.85
N SER A 33 -9.76 7.24 3.08
CA SER A 33 -10.46 8.08 2.10
C SER A 33 -9.70 8.24 0.77
N TRP A 34 -8.37 8.30 0.84
CA TRP A 34 -7.49 8.41 -0.33
C TRP A 34 -7.57 7.21 -1.26
N ILE A 35 -7.89 6.01 -0.76
CA ILE A 35 -8.04 4.79 -1.57
C ILE A 35 -9.25 4.94 -2.50
N TRP A 36 -10.36 5.44 -1.96
CA TRP A 36 -11.57 5.68 -2.73
C TRP A 36 -11.39 6.81 -3.75
N ALA A 37 -10.71 7.89 -3.35
CA ALA A 37 -10.34 8.96 -4.27
C ALA A 37 -9.47 8.43 -5.43
N PHE A 38 -8.48 7.61 -5.11
CA PHE A 38 -7.63 6.97 -6.11
C PHE A 38 -8.45 6.11 -7.07
N LEU A 39 -9.30 5.22 -6.55
CA LEU A 39 -10.16 4.32 -7.33
C LEU A 39 -11.05 5.10 -8.31
N ILE A 40 -11.69 6.19 -7.84
CA ILE A 40 -12.59 7.01 -8.66
C ILE A 40 -11.79 7.75 -9.75
N ILE A 41 -10.71 8.43 -9.39
CA ILE A 41 -9.93 9.22 -10.35
C ILE A 41 -9.33 8.33 -11.43
N THR A 42 -8.71 7.22 -11.04
CA THR A 42 -8.12 6.27 -11.99
C THR A 42 -9.17 5.55 -12.85
N GLY A 43 -10.35 5.28 -12.29
CA GLY A 43 -11.49 4.77 -13.06
C GLY A 43 -11.99 5.76 -14.11
N LEU A 44 -12.03 7.06 -13.79
CA LEU A 44 -12.36 8.11 -14.76
C LEU A 44 -11.30 8.24 -15.86
N ILE A 45 -10.01 8.20 -15.49
CA ILE A 45 -8.90 8.19 -16.46
C ILE A 45 -9.04 6.98 -17.40
N GLN A 46 -9.31 5.79 -16.85
CA GLN A 46 -9.48 4.58 -17.65
C GLN A 46 -10.72 4.64 -18.56
N PHE A 47 -11.81 5.23 -18.08
CA PHE A 47 -13.00 5.46 -18.91
C PHE A 47 -12.70 6.39 -20.09
N VAL A 48 -12.00 7.50 -19.87
CA VAL A 48 -11.59 8.43 -20.94
C VAL A 48 -10.68 7.72 -21.94
N ASN A 49 -9.71 6.93 -21.46
CA ASN A 49 -8.85 6.13 -22.33
C ASN A 49 -9.68 5.16 -23.19
N ASN A 50 -10.57 4.39 -22.58
CA ASN A 50 -11.42 3.44 -23.31
C ASN A 50 -12.34 4.14 -24.32
N LEU A 51 -12.88 5.31 -23.97
CA LEU A 51 -13.69 6.11 -24.88
C LEU A 51 -12.87 6.57 -26.10
N TYR A 52 -11.63 7.02 -25.89
CA TYR A 52 -10.70 7.34 -26.97
C TYR A 52 -10.42 6.11 -27.87
N ILE A 53 -10.27 4.93 -27.28
CA ILE A 53 -10.05 3.67 -28.03
C ILE A 53 -11.24 3.34 -28.93
N THR A 54 -12.47 3.51 -28.45
CA THR A 54 -13.66 3.24 -29.27
C THR A 54 -13.72 4.11 -30.53
N ASN A 55 -13.24 5.36 -30.45
CA ASN A 55 -13.23 6.29 -31.58
C ASN A 55 -12.24 5.90 -32.70
N LEU A 56 -11.37 4.91 -32.48
CA LEU A 56 -10.41 4.49 -33.49
C LEU A 56 -11.12 3.74 -34.63
N PRO A 57 -10.77 4.02 -35.91
CA PRO A 57 -11.38 3.35 -37.08
C PRO A 57 -11.26 1.83 -37.06
N GLU A 58 -10.21 1.29 -36.43
CA GLU A 58 -9.96 -0.15 -36.34
C GLU A 58 -10.82 -0.85 -35.25
N VAL A 59 -11.52 -0.09 -34.41
CA VAL A 59 -12.32 -0.62 -33.29
C VAL A 59 -13.82 -0.35 -33.52
N CYS A 60 -14.31 0.88 -33.29
CA CYS A 60 -15.69 1.25 -33.60
C CYS A 60 -15.81 2.37 -34.66
N GLY A 61 -14.74 3.14 -34.89
CA GLY A 61 -14.74 4.33 -35.75
C GLY A 61 -15.56 5.52 -35.22
N ALA A 62 -16.13 5.41 -34.02
CA ALA A 62 -16.90 6.44 -33.35
C ALA A 62 -16.90 6.23 -31.84
N TYR A 63 -17.13 7.29 -31.07
CA TYR A 63 -17.28 7.20 -29.62
C TYR A 63 -18.44 6.28 -29.23
N ASN A 64 -18.13 5.14 -28.61
CA ASN A 64 -19.12 4.21 -28.07
C ASN A 64 -19.06 4.21 -26.54
N VAL A 65 -19.88 5.06 -25.93
CA VAL A 65 -19.94 5.24 -24.48
C VAL A 65 -20.30 3.94 -23.75
N ASN A 66 -21.22 3.15 -24.31
CA ASN A 66 -21.69 1.92 -23.66
C ASN A 66 -20.57 0.87 -23.58
N SER A 67 -19.88 0.61 -24.69
CA SER A 67 -18.74 -0.32 -24.72
C SER A 67 -17.63 0.14 -23.78
N ALA A 68 -17.26 1.43 -23.85
CA ALA A 68 -16.22 2.00 -22.99
C ALA A 68 -16.58 1.91 -21.50
N LEU A 69 -17.83 2.15 -21.13
CA LEU A 69 -18.30 2.12 -19.74
C LEU A 69 -18.28 0.70 -19.18
N ILE A 70 -18.83 -0.28 -19.92
CA ILE A 70 -18.85 -1.69 -19.48
C ILE A 70 -17.42 -2.22 -19.33
N ALA A 71 -16.58 -1.97 -20.33
CA ALA A 71 -15.19 -2.40 -20.31
C ALA A 71 -14.38 -1.73 -19.20
N THR A 72 -14.79 -0.57 -18.71
CA THR A 72 -14.15 0.09 -17.55
C THR A 72 -14.71 -0.46 -16.24
N ILE A 73 -16.02 -0.34 -16.01
CA ILE A 73 -16.64 -0.59 -14.70
C ILE A 73 -16.45 -2.04 -14.26
N VAL A 74 -16.58 -3.01 -15.19
CA VAL A 74 -16.52 -4.42 -14.81
C VAL A 74 -15.14 -4.76 -14.22
N PRO A 75 -13.99 -4.57 -14.90
CA PRO A 75 -12.68 -4.80 -14.31
C PRO A 75 -12.36 -3.87 -13.13
N TRP A 76 -12.84 -2.63 -13.15
CA TRP A 76 -12.52 -1.66 -12.09
C TRP A 76 -13.19 -2.02 -10.77
N ILE A 77 -14.47 -2.36 -10.78
CA ILE A 77 -15.19 -2.68 -9.55
C ILE A 77 -14.87 -4.11 -9.09
N THR A 78 -14.89 -5.08 -10.01
CA THR A 78 -14.75 -6.50 -9.65
C THR A 78 -13.32 -6.88 -9.29
N ILE A 79 -12.30 -6.29 -9.93
CA ILE A 79 -10.91 -6.64 -9.66
C ILE A 79 -10.29 -5.61 -8.73
N PHE A 80 -10.29 -4.34 -9.14
CA PHE A 80 -9.66 -3.27 -8.36
C PHE A 80 -10.42 -2.99 -7.07
N GLY A 81 -11.73 -2.77 -7.16
CA GLY A 81 -12.60 -2.42 -6.03
C GLY A 81 -12.61 -3.51 -4.96
N ILE A 82 -12.78 -4.78 -5.36
CA ILE A 82 -12.72 -5.91 -4.41
C ILE A 82 -11.33 -6.00 -3.76
N THR A 83 -10.25 -5.81 -4.54
CA THR A 83 -8.91 -5.83 -3.94
C THR A 83 -8.72 -4.68 -2.94
N CYS A 84 -9.17 -3.45 -3.26
CA CYS A 84 -9.14 -2.34 -2.31
C CYS A 84 -9.90 -2.66 -1.02
N PHE A 85 -11.06 -3.30 -1.15
CA PHE A 85 -11.82 -3.77 0.00
C PHE A 85 -11.01 -4.77 0.84
N CYS A 86 -10.39 -5.77 0.21
CA CYS A 86 -9.51 -6.72 0.90
C CYS A 86 -8.35 -6.00 1.61
N LEU A 87 -7.73 -5.00 0.98
CA LEU A 87 -6.60 -4.27 1.59
C LEU A 87 -7.00 -3.39 2.77
N ILE A 88 -8.26 -2.95 2.86
CA ILE A 88 -8.76 -2.16 3.98
C ILE A 88 -9.17 -3.06 5.15
N PHE A 89 -9.91 -4.13 4.89
CA PHE A 89 -10.53 -4.94 5.93
C PHE A 89 -9.74 -6.19 6.31
N ILE A 90 -8.82 -6.64 5.44
CA ILE A 90 -8.00 -7.83 5.66
C ILE A 90 -6.53 -7.39 5.67
N PRO A 91 -6.00 -6.92 6.81
CA PRO A 91 -4.62 -6.40 6.90
C PRO A 91 -3.56 -7.43 6.49
N GLY A 92 -3.88 -8.73 6.55
CA GLY A 92 -3.03 -9.80 6.03
C GLY A 92 -2.69 -9.66 4.54
N TRP A 93 -3.59 -9.13 3.71
CA TRP A 93 -3.34 -8.95 2.28
C TRP A 93 -2.33 -7.84 2.01
N LEU A 94 -2.45 -6.70 2.70
CA LEU A 94 -1.48 -5.61 2.61
C LEU A 94 -0.10 -6.07 3.09
N ARG A 95 -0.06 -6.85 4.17
CA ARG A 95 1.19 -7.35 4.78
C ARG A 95 2.07 -8.15 3.83
N VAL A 96 1.53 -8.85 2.83
CA VAL A 96 2.34 -9.62 1.86
C VAL A 96 3.38 -8.73 1.15
N PHE A 97 2.96 -7.59 0.61
CA PHE A 97 3.88 -6.66 -0.07
C PHE A 97 4.52 -5.66 0.88
N SER A 98 3.82 -5.23 1.93
CA SER A 98 4.40 -4.34 2.95
C SER A 98 5.59 -5.00 3.66
N ASN A 99 5.50 -6.28 4.03
CA ASN A 99 6.60 -7.00 4.71
C ASN A 99 7.76 -7.34 3.78
N THR A 100 7.54 -7.41 2.46
CA THR A 100 8.57 -7.74 1.47
C THR A 100 9.20 -6.47 0.88
N PHE A 101 8.42 -5.72 0.11
CA PHE A 101 8.88 -4.50 -0.58
C PHE A 101 8.93 -3.32 0.37
N GLY A 102 7.92 -3.16 1.22
CA GLY A 102 7.87 -2.08 2.19
C GLY A 102 9.02 -2.17 3.19
N SER A 103 9.33 -3.36 3.70
CA SER A 103 10.45 -3.54 4.64
C SER A 103 11.78 -3.21 3.99
N ALA A 104 11.97 -3.53 2.70
CA ALA A 104 13.17 -3.14 1.98
C ALA A 104 13.33 -1.61 1.93
N ILE A 105 12.24 -0.89 1.62
CA ILE A 105 12.23 0.58 1.59
C ILE A 105 12.42 1.18 2.99
N ALA A 106 11.75 0.64 4.01
CA ALA A 106 11.88 1.10 5.39
C ALA A 106 13.29 0.84 5.95
N ASN A 107 13.91 -0.29 5.62
CA ASN A 107 15.29 -0.58 5.99
C ASN A 107 16.27 0.40 5.32
N MET A 108 16.06 0.75 4.05
CA MET A 108 16.85 1.81 3.38
C MET A 108 16.65 3.19 4.04
N ALA A 109 15.50 3.42 4.69
CA ALA A 109 15.20 4.65 5.42
C ALA A 109 15.75 4.67 6.86
N GLY A 110 16.41 3.61 7.33
CA GLY A 110 17.03 3.56 8.66
C GLY A 110 16.23 2.80 9.73
N MET A 111 15.30 1.92 9.31
CA MET A 111 14.46 1.17 10.25
C MET A 111 15.28 0.26 11.17
N ASN A 112 16.30 -0.42 10.65
CA ASN A 112 17.14 -1.32 11.44
C ASN A 112 17.88 -0.60 12.57
N GLU A 113 18.40 0.60 12.30
CA GLU A 113 19.10 1.44 13.26
C GLU A 113 18.15 1.94 14.35
N THR A 114 16.94 2.35 13.95
CA THR A 114 15.90 2.79 14.89
C THR A 114 15.47 1.65 15.83
N ILE A 115 15.33 0.44 15.27
CA ILE A 115 15.00 -0.77 16.03
C ILE A 115 16.13 -1.13 16.99
N ALA A 116 17.39 -1.11 16.53
CA ALA A 116 18.54 -1.39 17.39
C ALA A 116 18.66 -0.38 18.56
N GLY A 117 18.25 0.87 18.33
CA GLY A 117 18.15 1.88 19.38
C GLY A 117 17.04 1.59 20.40
N LEU A 118 15.88 1.07 19.96
CA LEU A 118 14.76 0.71 20.84
C LEU A 118 14.97 -0.60 21.59
N PHE A 119 15.69 -1.54 20.98
CA PHE A 119 15.93 -2.88 21.50
C PHE A 119 17.44 -3.14 21.57
N PRO A 120 18.15 -2.45 22.48
CA PRO A 120 19.58 -2.66 22.64
C PRO A 120 19.87 -4.11 23.02
N PRO A 121 20.93 -4.73 22.47
CA PRO A 121 21.29 -6.09 22.80
C PRO A 121 21.58 -6.23 24.29
N LYS A 122 21.01 -7.27 24.91
CA LYS A 122 21.21 -7.52 26.35
C LYS A 122 22.62 -7.96 26.68
N THR A 123 23.15 -7.44 27.77
CA THR A 123 24.37 -7.96 28.39
C THR A 123 24.07 -9.24 29.19
N PRO A 124 25.05 -10.13 29.44
CA PRO A 124 24.85 -11.34 30.24
C PRO A 124 24.25 -11.08 31.64
N SER A 125 24.50 -9.89 32.21
CA SER A 125 23.92 -9.42 33.49
C SER A 125 22.43 -9.08 33.41
N ASP A 126 21.93 -8.68 32.24
CA ASP A 126 20.51 -8.36 32.02
C ASP A 126 19.68 -9.62 31.74
N THR A 127 20.33 -10.68 31.23
CA THR A 127 19.75 -12.01 31.02
C THR A 127 19.51 -12.75 32.34
N ALA A 128 20.31 -12.45 33.37
CA ALA A 128 20.17 -13.01 34.72
C ALA A 128 18.92 -12.50 35.48
N LYS A 129 18.35 -11.36 35.07
CA LYS A 129 17.11 -10.80 35.62
C LYS A 129 15.85 -11.34 34.93
N LEU A 130 16.01 -12.19 33.91
CA LEU A 130 14.90 -12.75 33.16
C LEU A 130 14.34 -14.00 33.83
N ASN A 131 13.05 -14.25 33.61
CA ASN A 131 12.42 -15.49 34.00
C ASN A 131 13.13 -16.67 33.30
N PRO A 132 13.54 -17.74 34.00
CA PRO A 132 14.26 -18.88 33.42
C PRO A 132 13.52 -19.55 32.25
N ALA A 133 12.18 -19.54 32.23
CA ALA A 133 11.37 -20.04 31.11
C ALA A 133 11.39 -19.13 29.86
N LEU A 134 11.94 -17.92 29.97
CA LEU A 134 11.94 -16.89 28.92
C LEU A 134 13.31 -16.62 28.33
N GLN A 135 14.39 -17.17 28.89
CA GLN A 135 15.75 -16.95 28.38
C GLN A 135 15.91 -17.47 26.94
N GLU A 136 15.29 -18.61 26.63
CA GLU A 136 15.31 -19.19 25.28
C GLU A 136 14.43 -18.39 24.31
N SER A 137 13.19 -18.08 24.70
CA SER A 137 12.24 -17.32 23.87
C SER A 137 12.70 -15.90 23.58
N THR A 138 13.42 -15.27 24.52
CA THR A 138 13.97 -13.93 24.31
C THR A 138 15.18 -13.92 23.41
N ALA A 139 16.08 -14.92 23.48
CA ALA A 139 17.19 -15.04 22.54
C ALA A 139 16.70 -15.17 21.07
N VAL A 140 15.62 -15.93 20.86
CA VAL A 140 14.96 -16.04 19.55
C VAL A 140 14.29 -14.72 19.11
N LEU A 141 13.73 -13.96 20.05
CA LEU A 141 13.12 -12.66 19.74
C LEU A 141 14.16 -11.58 19.42
N TYR A 142 15.26 -11.52 20.16
CA TYR A 142 16.36 -10.59 19.87
C TYR A 142 17.00 -10.87 18.51
N THR A 143 17.09 -12.14 18.11
CA THR A 143 17.61 -12.50 16.78
C THR A 143 16.64 -12.17 15.64
N ASN A 144 15.33 -12.02 15.91
CA ASN A 144 14.30 -11.85 14.89
C ASN A 144 13.38 -10.65 15.13
N ILE A 145 13.85 -9.61 15.82
CA ILE A 145 13.02 -8.46 16.22
C ILE A 145 12.38 -7.74 15.02
N GLY A 146 13.05 -7.73 13.87
CA GLY A 146 12.49 -7.21 12.62
C GLY A 146 11.27 -7.99 12.11
N SER A 147 11.21 -9.31 12.36
CA SER A 147 10.03 -10.12 12.04
C SER A 147 8.87 -9.81 12.98
N PHE A 148 9.15 -9.50 14.25
CA PHE A 148 8.10 -9.11 15.19
C PHE A 148 7.50 -7.75 14.81
N ILE A 149 8.35 -6.81 14.40
CA ILE A 149 7.93 -5.47 13.97
C ILE A 149 7.01 -5.53 12.74
N ASN A 150 7.09 -6.60 11.95
CA ASN A 150 6.16 -6.83 10.85
C ASN A 150 4.73 -7.18 11.30
N GLU A 151 4.55 -7.54 12.56
CA GLU A 151 3.28 -7.96 13.15
C GLU A 151 2.71 -6.95 14.16
N ILE A 152 3.43 -5.86 14.43
CA ILE A 152 2.95 -4.79 15.32
C ILE A 152 1.79 -4.03 14.66
N ASP A 153 0.74 -3.76 15.43
CA ASP A 153 -0.33 -2.88 15.01
C ASP A 153 0.18 -1.43 14.99
N ILE A 154 0.00 -0.72 13.89
CA ILE A 154 0.45 0.66 13.73
C ILE A 154 -0.60 1.64 14.28
N ASN A 155 -1.85 1.20 14.46
CA ASN A 155 -2.97 2.06 14.82
C ASN A 155 -3.08 2.36 16.32
N ASP A 156 -2.35 1.64 17.17
CA ASP A 156 -2.35 1.84 18.63
C ASP A 156 -1.25 2.81 19.11
N TYR A 157 -0.48 3.37 18.18
CA TYR A 157 0.47 4.45 18.45
C TYR A 157 -0.28 5.79 18.67
N ARG A 158 0.09 6.50 19.75
CA ARG A 158 -0.58 7.73 20.19
C ARG A 158 0.33 8.94 20.05
N GLU A 159 -0.22 10.02 19.51
CA GLU A 159 0.42 11.34 19.41
C GLU A 159 -0.41 12.41 20.13
N ASP A 160 0.25 13.47 20.58
CA ASP A 160 -0.40 14.67 21.10
C ASP A 160 -0.87 15.60 19.97
N GLN A 161 -1.52 16.70 20.34
CA GLN A 161 -2.01 17.70 19.36
C GLN A 161 -0.88 18.40 18.58
N GLU A 162 0.37 18.28 19.05
CA GLU A 162 1.57 18.86 18.44
C GLU A 162 2.34 17.81 17.59
N GLY A 163 1.81 16.58 17.50
CA GLY A 163 2.43 15.48 16.73
C GLY A 163 3.65 14.88 17.43
N LYS A 164 3.77 15.02 18.74
CA LYS A 164 4.78 14.33 19.56
C LYS A 164 4.22 12.97 20.00
N ALA A 165 5.06 11.95 19.97
CA ALA A 165 4.66 10.64 20.48
C ALA A 165 4.28 10.76 21.96
N ILE A 166 3.21 10.09 22.38
CA ILE A 166 2.81 9.95 23.79
C ILE A 166 3.12 8.53 24.27
N GLY A 167 2.97 7.54 23.40
CA GLY A 167 3.30 6.15 23.70
C GLY A 167 2.68 5.17 22.71
N TRP A 168 3.09 3.91 22.82
CA TRP A 168 2.70 2.83 21.91
C TRP A 168 2.44 1.55 22.70
N ASN A 169 1.16 1.22 22.94
CA ASN A 169 0.80 0.19 23.92
C ASN A 169 1.35 -1.21 23.58
N SER A 170 1.21 -1.65 22.32
CA SER A 170 1.72 -2.95 21.87
C SER A 170 3.24 -3.03 21.95
N LEU A 171 3.94 -1.98 21.50
CA LEU A 171 5.39 -1.91 21.55
C LEU A 171 5.91 -1.85 23.00
N GLU A 172 5.27 -1.06 23.87
CA GLU A 172 5.63 -0.95 25.30
C GLU A 172 5.39 -2.24 26.08
N SER A 173 4.32 -2.98 25.76
CA SER A 173 4.06 -4.29 26.34
C SER A 173 5.21 -5.26 26.04
N VAL A 174 5.72 -5.23 24.81
CA VAL A 174 6.85 -6.06 24.38
C VAL A 174 8.15 -5.62 25.05
N MET A 175 8.42 -4.32 25.12
CA MET A 175 9.58 -3.81 25.84
C MET A 175 9.56 -4.23 27.31
N THR A 176 8.40 -4.15 27.97
CA THR A 176 8.21 -4.57 29.37
C THR A 176 8.40 -6.08 29.52
N PHE A 177 7.84 -6.88 28.62
CA PHE A 177 8.03 -8.33 28.57
C PHE A 177 9.52 -8.72 28.39
N LEU A 178 10.23 -7.97 27.55
CA LEU A 178 11.66 -8.12 27.35
C LEU A 178 12.50 -7.49 28.49
N GLY A 179 11.90 -6.87 29.50
CA GLY A 179 12.61 -6.22 30.60
C GLY A 179 13.45 -5.01 30.19
N ILE A 180 13.05 -4.31 29.12
CA ILE A 180 13.67 -3.08 28.63
C ILE A 180 12.93 -1.90 29.24
N ALA A 181 13.51 -1.28 30.26
CA ALA A 181 12.87 -0.17 30.99
C ALA A 181 13.46 1.21 30.68
N ASP A 182 14.73 1.28 30.27
CA ASP A 182 15.49 2.54 30.26
C ASP A 182 16.19 2.77 28.90
N VAL A 183 15.39 3.16 27.90
CA VAL A 183 15.90 3.47 26.55
C VAL A 183 16.06 4.98 26.41
N PRO A 184 17.26 5.49 26.11
CA PRO A 184 17.46 6.91 25.87
C PRO A 184 16.68 7.35 24.62
N ASN A 185 16.04 8.52 24.68
CA ASN A 185 15.26 9.08 23.57
C ASN A 185 14.14 8.14 23.05
N LYS A 186 13.62 7.23 23.89
CA LYS A 186 12.57 6.26 23.55
C LYS A 186 11.43 6.84 22.71
N LEU A 187 10.94 8.01 23.12
CA LEU A 187 9.78 8.67 22.49
C LEU A 187 10.07 9.12 21.05
N GLU A 188 11.27 9.62 20.80
CA GLU A 188 11.71 10.04 19.46
C GLU A 188 11.94 8.82 18.56
N LEU A 189 12.57 7.77 19.08
CA LEU A 189 12.75 6.53 18.35
C LEU A 189 11.41 5.85 18.01
N MET A 190 10.43 5.90 18.90
CA MET A 190 9.06 5.41 18.64
C MET A 190 8.40 6.19 17.50
N LYS A 191 8.54 7.52 17.50
CA LYS A 191 8.02 8.38 16.43
C LYS A 191 8.69 8.07 15.09
N GLN A 192 10.01 7.90 15.08
CA GLN A 192 10.76 7.55 13.88
C GLN A 192 10.35 6.17 13.34
N LEU A 193 10.23 5.17 14.22
CA LEU A 193 9.78 3.83 13.86
C LEU A 193 8.36 3.86 13.28
N HIS A 194 7.44 4.59 13.89
CA HIS A 194 6.07 4.75 13.39
C HIS A 194 6.04 5.36 11.99
N LYS A 195 6.85 6.39 11.73
CA LYS A 195 6.97 7.00 10.40
C LYS A 195 7.49 6.00 9.36
N MET A 196 8.48 5.19 9.72
CA MET A 196 9.04 4.16 8.83
C MET A 196 8.05 3.02 8.57
N LEU A 197 7.24 2.65 9.56
CA LEU A 197 6.18 1.66 9.40
C LEU A 197 5.01 2.17 8.55
N LYS A 198 4.66 3.45 8.64
CA LYS A 198 3.73 4.08 7.68
C LYS A 198 4.27 4.05 6.25
N LEU A 199 5.56 4.36 6.06
CA LEU A 199 6.20 4.28 4.74
C LEU A 199 6.19 2.85 4.19
N LYS A 200 6.41 1.86 5.06
CA LYS A 200 6.35 0.43 4.74
C LYS A 200 4.97 0.01 4.24
N GLU A 201 3.89 0.41 4.93
CA GLU A 201 2.52 0.15 4.49
C GLU A 201 2.16 0.85 3.18
N ASP A 202 2.56 2.11 3.04
CA ASP A 202 2.35 2.89 1.82
C ASP A 202 3.04 2.25 0.61
N ALA A 203 4.26 1.73 0.77
CA ALA A 203 4.92 0.94 -0.25
C ALA A 203 4.14 -0.36 -0.59
N GLY A 204 3.58 -1.03 0.42
CA GLY A 204 2.70 -2.18 0.21
C GLY A 204 1.48 -1.84 -0.66
N TYR A 205 0.80 -0.73 -0.37
CA TYR A 205 -0.32 -0.24 -1.17
C TYR A 205 0.12 0.12 -2.59
N PHE A 206 1.27 0.79 -2.75
CA PHE A 206 1.80 1.15 -4.05
C PHE A 206 2.01 -0.07 -4.95
N ILE A 207 2.66 -1.12 -4.42
CA ILE A 207 2.89 -2.35 -5.19
C ILE A 207 1.56 -3.05 -5.54
N TRP A 208 0.62 -3.12 -4.59
CA TRP A 208 -0.71 -3.66 -4.86
C TRP A 208 -1.44 -2.90 -5.97
N PHE A 209 -1.40 -1.58 -5.94
CA PHE A 209 -2.10 -0.74 -6.91
C PHE A 209 -1.45 -0.82 -8.29
N ILE A 210 -0.12 -0.89 -8.36
CA ILE A 210 0.57 -1.16 -9.62
C ILE A 210 0.15 -2.53 -10.18
N LEU A 211 0.15 -3.58 -9.36
CA LEU A 211 -0.17 -4.93 -9.81
C LEU A 211 -1.62 -5.06 -10.28
N ILE A 212 -2.58 -4.80 -9.39
CA ILE A 212 -4.01 -4.99 -9.69
C ILE A 212 -4.50 -3.95 -10.70
N GLY A 213 -4.03 -2.72 -10.62
CA GLY A 213 -4.36 -1.71 -11.61
C GLY A 213 -3.87 -2.05 -13.00
N SER A 214 -2.65 -2.57 -13.13
CA SER A 214 -2.15 -3.03 -14.43
C SER A 214 -3.01 -4.16 -15.00
N ILE A 215 -3.41 -5.13 -14.18
CA ILE A 215 -4.31 -6.22 -14.59
C ILE A 215 -5.67 -5.67 -15.03
N SER A 216 -6.28 -4.78 -14.25
CA SER A 216 -7.56 -4.14 -14.58
C SER A 216 -7.49 -3.34 -15.88
N VAL A 217 -6.42 -2.55 -16.09
CA VAL A 217 -6.21 -1.76 -17.33
C VAL A 217 -6.04 -2.68 -18.53
N LEU A 218 -5.27 -3.77 -18.41
CA LEU A 218 -5.05 -4.73 -19.49
C LEU A 218 -6.33 -5.44 -19.90
N ILE A 219 -7.10 -5.95 -18.92
CA ILE A 219 -8.39 -6.59 -19.18
C ILE A 219 -9.35 -5.59 -19.80
N SER A 220 -9.46 -4.40 -19.21
CA SER A 220 -10.33 -3.32 -19.68
C SER A 220 -10.04 -2.93 -21.13
N THR A 221 -8.77 -2.70 -21.45
CA THR A 221 -8.36 -2.32 -22.81
C THR A 221 -8.59 -3.45 -23.81
N ASN A 222 -8.28 -4.70 -23.44
CA ASN A 222 -8.53 -5.86 -24.29
C ASN A 222 -10.02 -6.10 -24.53
N SER A 223 -10.88 -5.87 -23.53
CA SER A 223 -12.33 -5.96 -23.70
C SER A 223 -12.86 -4.96 -24.73
N VAL A 224 -12.33 -3.73 -24.77
CA VAL A 224 -12.72 -2.75 -25.80
C VAL A 224 -12.23 -3.18 -27.18
N LEU A 225 -10.96 -3.62 -27.29
CA LEU A 225 -10.37 -4.05 -28.56
C LEU A 225 -11.09 -5.25 -29.19
N LEU A 226 -11.69 -6.11 -28.37
CA LEU A 226 -12.46 -7.28 -28.81
C LEU A 226 -13.96 -7.00 -28.92
N SER A 227 -14.43 -5.80 -28.58
CA SER A 227 -15.86 -5.49 -28.58
C SER A 227 -16.38 -5.28 -30.00
N SER A 228 -17.48 -5.96 -30.34
CA SER A 228 -18.27 -5.64 -31.52
C SER A 228 -19.13 -4.42 -31.20
N CYS A 229 -18.70 -3.25 -31.65
CA CYS A 229 -19.42 -2.01 -31.37
C CYS A 229 -20.75 -2.01 -32.13
N ASN A 230 -21.86 -2.32 -31.43
CA ASN A 230 -23.19 -2.22 -32.02
C ASN A 230 -23.47 -0.73 -32.29
N THR A 231 -23.39 -0.32 -33.55
CA THR A 231 -23.99 0.93 -34.00
C THR A 231 -25.50 0.75 -33.89
N VAL A 232 -26.11 1.34 -32.86
CA VAL A 232 -27.56 1.53 -32.88
C VAL A 232 -27.81 2.59 -33.95
N GLU A 233 -28.06 2.14 -35.19
CA GLU A 233 -28.60 2.99 -36.23
C GLU A 233 -29.95 3.52 -35.74
N PHE A 234 -29.98 4.79 -35.29
CA PHE A 234 -31.23 5.53 -35.24
C PHE A 234 -31.60 5.84 -36.70
N SER A 235 -32.31 4.90 -37.34
CA SER A 235 -33.02 5.15 -38.58
C SER A 235 -34.18 6.10 -38.30
N LEU A 236 -34.01 7.37 -38.69
CA LEU A 236 -35.10 8.33 -38.90
C LEU A 236 -35.60 8.21 -40.35
#